data_AF-A0A455C938-F1
#
_entry.id   AF-A0A455C938-F1
#
_cell.length_a   1.000
_cell.length_b   1.000
_cell.length_c   1.000
_cell.angle_alpha   90.00
_cell.angle_beta   90.00
_cell.angle_gamma   90.00
#
_symmetry.space_group_name_H-M   'P 1'
#
loop_
_entity.id
_entity.type
_entity.pdbx_description
1 polymer ?
#
loop_
_entity_poly.entity_id
_entity_poly.type
_entity_poly.pdbx_seq_one_letter_code
_entity_poly.pdbx_strand_id
1 'polypeptide(L)'
;MAGGGNLRVVDTLRLLLLVAALPLVSRGVSRGAANWTQEKNYHQPALLNLSSLRQVAEGTSISEMWQNDLRPLLIERYPGSPGSYAARQHIMQRIQRLQADWVLEVDTFLSQTPYGYRSFSNIISTLNPTAKRHLVLACHYDSKYFPHWDNRVFVGATDSAVPCAMILELARAVDKQLLSLKMLNLKKARIVYNLSYNTADLHKNISDSKPDLSLQLIFFDGEEAFLHWSPQDSLYGSRHLASKMASTAHPPGARDTNQLHGMVSPGLIDLTGFNWSSKPNISQLFPKHCQMVS
;
A
#
# COMPACT_ATOMS: atom_id res chain seq x y z
N MET A 1 -28.61 -48.72 59.59
CA MET A 1 -28.69 -47.28 59.90
C MET A 1 -27.92 -46.53 58.83
N ALA A 2 -28.52 -45.46 58.30
CA ALA A 2 -27.99 -44.34 57.50
C ALA A 2 -26.58 -44.49 56.88
N GLY A 3 -26.34 -44.27 55.58
CA GLY A 3 -26.93 -43.27 54.69
C GLY A 3 -25.78 -42.44 54.11
N GLY A 4 -25.80 -42.14 52.80
CA GLY A 4 -24.83 -41.22 52.18
C GLY A 4 -24.30 -41.70 50.83
N GLY A 5 -24.85 -41.13 49.76
CA GLY A 5 -24.56 -41.50 48.38
C GLY A 5 -23.26 -40.95 47.81
N ASN A 6 -22.89 -41.59 46.69
CA ASN A 6 -21.95 -41.16 45.66
C ASN A 6 -22.01 -39.66 45.33
N LEU A 7 -20.84 -39.07 45.04
CA LEU A 7 -20.53 -38.18 43.89
C LEU A 7 -19.40 -37.20 44.27
N ARG A 8 -18.13 -37.55 44.00
CA ARG A 8 -17.03 -36.60 43.74
C ARG A 8 -15.82 -37.27 43.07
N VAL A 9 -15.95 -37.72 41.83
CA VAL A 9 -14.83 -37.80 40.87
C VAL A 9 -15.36 -37.64 39.44
N VAL A 10 -16.07 -36.55 39.12
CA VAL A 10 -16.28 -36.12 37.71
C VAL A 10 -16.53 -34.60 37.65
N ASP A 11 -15.61 -33.80 38.16
CA ASP A 11 -15.73 -32.32 38.20
C ASP A 11 -14.93 -31.57 37.12
N THR A 12 -14.52 -32.23 36.02
CA THR A 12 -13.81 -31.54 34.92
C THR A 12 -14.32 -31.83 33.50
N LEU A 13 -15.52 -32.40 33.35
CA LEU A 13 -16.10 -32.68 32.02
C LEU A 13 -17.54 -32.19 31.82
N ARG A 14 -17.95 -31.12 32.52
CA ARG A 14 -19.22 -30.41 32.27
C ARG A 14 -19.09 -28.93 31.93
N LEU A 15 -17.88 -28.44 31.64
CA LEU A 15 -17.65 -27.11 31.07
C LEU A 15 -17.26 -27.12 29.58
N LEU A 16 -17.36 -28.29 28.91
CA LEU A 16 -17.01 -28.45 27.49
C LEU A 16 -18.16 -28.95 26.60
N LEU A 17 -19.37 -29.05 27.14
CA LEU A 17 -20.56 -29.47 26.38
C LEU A 17 -21.75 -28.48 26.50
N LEU A 18 -21.44 -27.19 26.65
CA LEU A 18 -22.41 -26.08 26.54
C LEU A 18 -22.01 -25.04 25.47
N VAL A 19 -21.00 -25.33 24.64
CA VAL A 19 -20.64 -24.49 23.47
C VAL A 19 -21.09 -25.13 22.15
N ALA A 20 -21.62 -26.36 22.17
CA ALA A 20 -22.01 -27.11 20.99
C ALA A 20 -23.53 -27.33 20.90
N ALA A 21 -24.35 -26.30 21.13
CA ALA A 21 -25.77 -26.29 20.74
C ALA A 21 -26.37 -24.88 20.93
N LEU A 22 -25.79 -23.87 20.30
CA LEU A 22 -26.57 -22.71 19.90
C LEU A 22 -26.71 -22.82 18.38
N PRO A 23 -27.91 -23.08 17.84
CA PRO A 23 -28.14 -22.69 16.47
C PRO A 23 -27.96 -21.18 16.47
N LEU A 24 -26.85 -20.69 15.90
CA LEU A 24 -26.78 -19.30 15.48
C LEU A 24 -27.98 -19.16 14.55
N VAL A 25 -29.04 -18.57 15.08
CA VAL A 25 -30.06 -17.94 14.28
C VAL A 25 -29.27 -16.95 13.45
N SER A 26 -28.95 -17.34 12.22
CA SER A 26 -28.70 -16.41 11.14
C SER A 26 -30.01 -15.67 10.98
N ARG A 27 -30.25 -14.69 11.86
CA ARG A 27 -31.00 -13.52 11.47
C ARG A 27 -30.30 -13.11 10.20
N GLY A 28 -30.96 -13.34 9.08
CA GLY A 28 -30.60 -12.72 7.82
C GLY A 28 -30.56 -11.24 8.12
N VAL A 29 -29.38 -10.77 8.49
CA VAL A 29 -29.03 -9.38 8.41
C VAL A 29 -29.17 -9.16 6.92
N SER A 30 -30.30 -8.57 6.54
CA SER A 30 -30.45 -7.91 5.26
C SER A 30 -29.12 -7.24 5.00
N ARG A 31 -28.45 -7.58 3.89
CA ARG A 31 -27.20 -6.93 3.46
C ARG A 31 -27.51 -5.45 3.19
N GLY A 32 -27.80 -4.68 4.24
CA GLY A 32 -27.62 -3.25 4.24
C GLY A 32 -26.15 -3.06 3.94
N ALA A 33 -25.88 -2.31 2.87
CA ALA A 33 -24.55 -2.09 2.34
C ALA A 33 -23.53 -1.96 3.48
N ALA A 34 -22.64 -2.94 3.62
CA ALA A 34 -21.56 -2.85 4.59
C ALA A 34 -20.84 -1.51 4.36
N ASN A 35 -20.50 -0.79 5.43
CA ASN A 35 -19.72 0.43 5.31
C ASN A 35 -18.44 0.07 4.53
N TRP A 36 -18.25 0.67 3.34
CA TRP A 36 -17.21 0.29 2.39
C TRP A 36 -15.80 0.29 3.01
N THR A 37 -15.60 1.13 4.03
CA THR A 37 -14.35 1.23 4.81
C THR A 37 -14.00 -0.05 5.59
N GLN A 38 -15.00 -0.88 5.90
CA GLN A 38 -14.84 -2.14 6.63
C GLN A 38 -14.60 -3.33 5.72
N GLU A 39 -14.81 -3.22 4.41
CA GLU A 39 -14.64 -4.33 3.46
C GLU A 39 -13.22 -4.90 3.46
N LYS A 40 -12.21 -4.09 3.82
CA LYS A 40 -10.83 -4.54 3.98
C LYS A 40 -10.66 -5.62 5.05
N ASN A 41 -11.53 -5.65 6.06
CA ASN A 41 -11.48 -6.66 7.13
C ASN A 41 -11.99 -8.04 6.68
N TYR A 42 -12.72 -8.10 5.56
CA TYR A 42 -13.34 -9.32 5.06
C TYR A 42 -12.81 -9.73 3.68
N HIS A 43 -11.89 -8.94 3.11
CA HIS A 43 -11.34 -9.20 1.79
C HIS A 43 -10.56 -10.52 1.80
N GLN A 44 -10.87 -11.40 0.85
CA GLN A 44 -10.20 -12.69 0.68
C GLN A 44 -9.36 -12.66 -0.60
N PRO A 45 -8.12 -13.19 -0.58
CA PRO A 45 -7.32 -13.30 -1.79
C PRO A 45 -7.95 -14.29 -2.76
N ALA A 46 -7.93 -13.96 -4.05
CA ALA A 46 -8.16 -14.94 -5.09
C ALA A 46 -6.85 -15.72 -5.32
N LEU A 47 -6.78 -16.94 -4.81
CA LEU A 47 -5.57 -17.76 -4.90
C LEU A 47 -5.26 -18.12 -6.36
N LEU A 48 -3.99 -17.99 -6.73
CA LEU A 48 -3.49 -18.39 -8.04
C LEU A 48 -3.26 -19.90 -8.10
N ASN A 49 -3.65 -20.53 -9.20
CA ASN A 49 -3.27 -21.92 -9.48
C ASN A 49 -1.80 -22.00 -9.94
N LEU A 50 -1.25 -23.22 -10.02
CA LEU A 50 0.16 -23.44 -10.33
C LEU A 50 0.58 -22.87 -11.69
N SER A 51 -0.27 -22.94 -12.71
CA SER A 51 0.04 -22.37 -14.04
C SER A 51 0.10 -20.84 -13.99
N SER A 52 -0.81 -20.19 -13.26
CA SER A 52 -0.79 -18.73 -13.07
C SER A 52 0.41 -18.29 -12.24
N LEU A 53 0.79 -19.05 -11.21
CA LEU A 53 2.01 -18.78 -10.42
C LEU A 53 3.27 -18.85 -11.29
N ARG A 54 3.40 -19.89 -12.13
CA ARG A 54 4.51 -19.99 -13.08
C ARG A 54 4.52 -18.83 -14.06
N GLN A 55 3.37 -18.46 -14.62
CA GLN A 55 3.26 -17.33 -15.54
C GLN A 55 3.70 -16.01 -14.88
N VAL A 56 3.36 -15.77 -13.61
CA VAL A 56 3.80 -14.58 -12.87
C VAL A 56 5.31 -14.64 -12.60
N ALA A 57 5.84 -15.79 -12.19
CA ALA A 57 7.27 -15.97 -11.94
C ALA A 57 8.13 -15.83 -13.20
N GLU A 58 7.65 -16.33 -14.35
CA GLU A 58 8.30 -16.19 -15.66
C GLU A 58 8.13 -14.77 -16.24
N GLY A 59 7.13 -14.02 -15.78
CA GLY A 59 6.85 -12.65 -16.23
C GLY A 59 7.79 -11.60 -15.64
N THR A 60 8.55 -11.94 -14.60
CA THR A 60 9.55 -11.05 -14.00
C THR A 60 10.96 -11.35 -14.52
N SER A 61 11.80 -10.32 -14.64
CA SER A 61 13.19 -10.45 -15.06
C SER A 61 14.13 -9.69 -14.14
N ILE A 62 14.89 -10.42 -13.33
CA ILE A 62 15.85 -9.82 -12.37
C ILE A 62 16.96 -9.05 -13.08
N SER A 63 17.39 -9.49 -14.27
CA SER A 63 18.41 -8.81 -15.05
C SER A 63 17.90 -7.51 -15.65
N GLU A 64 16.64 -7.48 -16.12
CA GLU A 64 16.01 -6.24 -16.58
C GLU A 64 15.80 -5.27 -15.41
N MET A 65 15.27 -5.75 -14.27
CA MET A 65 15.12 -4.93 -13.06
C MET A 65 16.46 -4.34 -12.61
N TRP A 66 17.52 -5.17 -12.58
CA TRP A 66 18.86 -4.71 -12.19
C TRP A 66 19.34 -3.59 -13.12
N GLN A 67 19.27 -3.81 -14.44
CA GLN A 67 19.83 -2.90 -15.43
C GLN A 67 19.02 -1.61 -15.58
N ASN A 68 17.69 -1.73 -15.57
CA ASN A 68 16.77 -0.67 -15.98
C ASN A 68 16.09 0.04 -14.81
N ASP A 69 15.98 -0.59 -13.64
CA ASP A 69 15.25 -0.02 -12.50
C ASP A 69 16.19 0.25 -11.32
N LEU A 70 17.05 -0.69 -10.94
CA LEU A 70 17.95 -0.58 -9.79
C LEU A 70 19.20 0.25 -10.05
N ARG A 71 19.99 -0.09 -11.08
CA ARG A 71 21.29 0.56 -11.34
C ARG A 71 21.19 2.10 -11.45
N PRO A 72 20.16 2.70 -12.08
CA PRO A 72 20.00 4.15 -12.10
C PRO A 72 19.70 4.78 -10.74
N LEU A 73 19.19 4.01 -9.78
CA LEU A 73 18.92 4.45 -8.41
C LEU A 73 20.12 4.29 -7.49
N LEU A 74 21.16 3.53 -7.86
CA LEU A 74 22.40 3.34 -7.07
C LEU A 74 23.33 4.58 -7.16
N ILE A 75 22.78 5.73 -6.77
CA ILE A 75 23.42 7.04 -6.70
C ILE A 75 23.11 7.67 -5.33
N GLU A 76 23.93 8.64 -4.92
CA GLU A 76 23.62 9.48 -3.76
C GLU A 76 22.39 10.35 -4.06
N ARG A 77 21.34 10.23 -3.24
CA ARG A 77 20.01 10.79 -3.53
C ARG A 77 19.27 11.31 -2.29
N TYR A 78 20.00 11.86 -1.32
CA TYR A 78 19.41 12.52 -0.15
C TYR A 78 18.50 13.70 -0.54
N PRO A 79 17.54 14.12 0.30
CA PRO A 79 16.54 15.11 -0.09
C PRO A 79 17.15 16.46 -0.48
N GLY A 80 16.76 16.95 -1.66
CA GLY A 80 17.26 18.19 -2.26
C GLY A 80 18.55 18.06 -3.09
N SER A 81 19.17 16.88 -3.14
CA SER A 81 20.37 16.67 -3.98
C SER A 81 20.02 16.56 -5.47
N PRO A 82 20.99 16.75 -6.39
CA PRO A 82 20.80 16.43 -7.80
C PRO A 82 20.38 14.98 -8.04
N GLY A 83 20.87 14.04 -7.22
CA GLY A 83 20.50 12.63 -7.31
C GLY A 83 19.08 12.34 -6.84
N SER A 84 18.54 13.10 -5.86
CA SER A 84 17.10 13.02 -5.51
C SER A 84 16.22 13.42 -6.69
N TYR A 85 16.58 14.48 -7.42
CA TYR A 85 15.89 14.85 -8.66
C TYR A 85 16.00 13.76 -9.73
N ALA A 86 17.20 13.23 -9.97
CA ALA A 86 17.43 12.17 -10.95
C ALA A 86 16.66 10.88 -10.61
N ALA A 87 16.66 10.45 -9.35
CA ALA A 87 15.92 9.29 -8.86
C ALA A 87 14.41 9.47 -9.05
N ARG A 88 13.87 10.66 -8.72
CA ARG A 88 12.46 10.99 -8.93
C ARG A 88 12.08 10.95 -10.41
N GLN A 89 12.86 11.56 -11.29
CA GLN A 89 12.62 11.52 -12.73
C GLN A 89 12.67 10.08 -13.27
N HIS A 90 13.65 9.30 -12.80
CA HIS A 90 13.77 7.89 -13.17
C HIS A 90 12.50 7.11 -12.81
N ILE A 91 12.10 7.13 -11.54
CA ILE A 91 10.89 6.43 -11.05
C ILE A 91 9.65 6.82 -11.87
N MET A 92 9.42 8.13 -12.06
CA MET A 92 8.29 8.63 -12.82
C MET A 92 8.32 8.15 -14.28
N GLN A 93 9.46 8.24 -14.95
CA GLN A 93 9.59 7.81 -16.34
C GLN A 93 9.40 6.30 -16.52
N ARG A 94 9.86 5.48 -15.57
CA ARG A 94 9.66 4.03 -15.61
C ARG A 94 8.17 3.68 -15.53
N ILE A 95 7.43 4.36 -14.66
CA ILE A 95 5.97 4.19 -14.54
C ILE A 95 5.23 4.72 -15.77
N GLN A 96 5.59 5.90 -16.31
CA GLN A 96 4.93 6.51 -17.47
C GLN A 96 5.01 5.67 -18.75
N ARG A 97 6.00 4.78 -18.86
CA ARG A 97 6.16 3.89 -20.01
C ARG A 97 5.23 2.68 -19.97
N LEU A 98 4.59 2.42 -18.83
CA LEU A 98 3.66 1.32 -18.66
C LEU A 98 2.33 1.61 -19.34
N GLN A 99 1.59 0.56 -19.69
CA GLN A 99 0.31 0.68 -20.40
C GLN A 99 -0.86 0.84 -19.43
N ALA A 100 -0.75 0.32 -18.21
CA ALA A 100 -1.70 0.55 -17.15
C ALA A 100 -1.75 2.05 -16.86
N ASP A 101 -2.96 2.61 -16.84
CA ASP A 101 -3.28 4.05 -16.83
C ASP A 101 -2.93 4.73 -15.50
N TRP A 102 -1.64 4.75 -15.16
CA TRP A 102 -1.11 5.29 -13.93
C TRP A 102 -1.24 6.81 -13.91
N VAL A 103 -1.86 7.33 -12.86
CA VAL A 103 -1.89 8.77 -12.57
C VAL A 103 -0.76 9.08 -11.60
N LEU A 104 0.20 9.88 -12.06
CA LEU A 104 1.34 10.33 -11.27
C LEU A 104 1.08 11.69 -10.64
N GLU A 105 1.37 11.78 -9.35
CA GLU A 105 1.34 13.00 -8.57
C GLU A 105 2.66 13.14 -7.81
N VAL A 106 3.17 14.37 -7.72
CA VAL A 106 4.33 14.71 -6.90
C VAL A 106 3.85 15.60 -5.76
N ASP A 107 4.01 15.12 -4.53
CA ASP A 107 3.64 15.83 -3.32
C ASP A 107 4.87 16.55 -2.77
N THR A 108 5.09 17.78 -3.25
CA THR A 108 6.21 18.63 -2.83
C THR A 108 5.82 19.53 -1.68
N PHE A 109 6.65 19.56 -0.64
CA PHE A 109 6.42 20.39 0.55
C PHE A 109 7.75 20.83 1.18
N LEU A 110 7.69 21.86 2.04
CA LEU A 110 8.82 22.33 2.84
C LEU A 110 8.70 21.81 4.27
N SER A 111 9.83 21.42 4.88
CA SER A 111 9.91 21.10 6.30
C SER A 111 11.21 21.61 6.92
N GLN A 112 11.17 21.91 8.20
CA GLN A 112 12.34 22.28 9.00
C GLN A 112 13.17 21.01 9.26
N THR A 113 14.47 21.08 9.01
CA THR A 113 15.45 20.02 9.34
C THR A 113 16.54 20.59 10.26
N PRO A 114 17.47 19.75 10.77
CA PRO A 114 18.67 20.24 11.46
C PRO A 114 19.51 21.22 10.63
N TYR A 115 19.37 21.21 9.29
CA TYR A 115 20.10 22.07 8.36
C TYR A 115 19.23 23.19 7.76
N GLY A 116 18.14 23.57 8.43
CA GLY A 116 17.21 24.60 7.95
C GLY A 116 16.03 24.04 7.16
N TYR A 117 15.24 24.93 6.55
CA TYR A 117 14.13 24.51 5.70
C TYR A 117 14.64 23.80 4.44
N ARG A 118 14.11 22.62 4.16
CA ARG A 118 14.36 21.86 2.93
C ARG A 118 13.07 21.44 2.26
N SER A 119 13.15 21.29 0.93
CA SER A 119 12.06 20.75 0.11
C SER A 119 12.17 19.24 0.02
N PHE A 120 11.03 18.58 0.13
CA PHE A 120 10.84 17.14 -0.04
C PHE A 120 9.81 16.91 -1.14
N SER A 121 9.80 15.75 -1.78
CA SER A 121 8.86 15.42 -2.84
C SER A 121 8.54 13.93 -2.86
N ASN A 122 7.42 13.55 -2.24
CA ASN A 122 6.91 12.18 -2.39
C ASN A 122 6.42 11.96 -3.82
N ILE A 123 6.50 10.72 -4.31
CA ILE A 123 5.96 10.30 -5.60
C ILE A 123 4.79 9.35 -5.33
N ILE A 124 3.63 9.70 -5.86
CA ILE A 124 2.42 8.88 -5.75
C ILE A 124 2.00 8.46 -7.15
N SER A 125 1.85 7.16 -7.37
CA SER A 125 1.35 6.60 -8.62
C SER A 125 0.10 5.78 -8.34
N THR A 126 -1.03 6.17 -8.92
CA THR A 126 -2.33 5.57 -8.58
C THR A 126 -3.04 5.03 -9.82
N LEU A 127 -3.44 3.75 -9.78
CA LEU A 127 -4.43 3.22 -10.73
C LEU A 127 -5.83 3.50 -10.21
N ASN A 128 -6.71 3.94 -11.10
CA ASN A 128 -8.10 4.32 -10.80
C ASN A 128 -8.20 5.22 -9.55
N PRO A 129 -7.78 6.49 -9.60
CA PRO A 129 -7.74 7.36 -8.41
C PRO A 129 -9.07 7.53 -7.67
N THR A 130 -10.20 7.30 -8.35
CA THR A 130 -11.54 7.39 -7.75
C THR A 130 -12.07 6.08 -7.17
N ALA A 131 -11.33 4.96 -7.27
CA ALA A 131 -11.69 3.73 -6.58
C ALA A 131 -11.66 4.01 -5.06
N LYS A 132 -12.63 3.51 -4.27
CA LYS A 132 -12.67 3.87 -2.85
C LYS A 132 -11.51 3.24 -2.10
N ARG A 133 -11.04 2.07 -2.54
CA ARG A 133 -10.00 1.30 -1.88
C ARG A 133 -8.77 1.09 -2.77
N HIS A 134 -7.59 1.17 -2.16
CA HIS A 134 -6.32 0.85 -2.80
C HIS A 134 -5.50 -0.10 -1.93
N LEU A 135 -4.92 -1.13 -2.56
CA LEU A 135 -3.74 -1.79 -2.01
C LEU A 135 -2.56 -0.83 -2.22
N VAL A 136 -1.82 -0.52 -1.15
CA VAL A 136 -0.71 0.43 -1.23
C VAL A 136 0.60 -0.32 -1.06
N LEU A 137 1.48 -0.22 -2.04
CA LEU A 137 2.87 -0.63 -1.92
C LEU A 137 3.73 0.62 -1.75
N ALA A 138 4.63 0.61 -0.78
CA ALA A 138 5.46 1.77 -0.51
C ALA A 138 6.90 1.40 -0.15
N CYS A 139 7.81 2.32 -0.42
CA CYS A 139 9.16 2.38 0.12
C CYS A 139 9.60 3.85 0.17
N HIS A 140 10.79 4.14 0.65
CA HIS A 140 11.40 5.46 0.49
C HIS A 140 12.43 5.42 -0.64
N TYR A 141 12.59 6.53 -1.36
CA TYR A 141 13.54 6.63 -2.47
C TYR A 141 14.75 7.49 -2.15
N ASP A 142 14.74 8.24 -1.05
CA ASP A 142 15.92 8.96 -0.61
C ASP A 142 17.01 7.99 -0.14
N SER A 143 18.23 8.50 -0.04
CA SER A 143 19.33 7.81 0.64
C SER A 143 19.78 8.67 1.80
N LYS A 144 20.22 8.05 2.89
CA LYS A 144 20.79 8.76 4.02
C LYS A 144 21.93 9.69 3.61
N TYR A 145 21.94 10.91 4.15
CA TYR A 145 23.03 11.84 3.96
C TYR A 145 24.24 11.44 4.82
N PHE A 146 25.40 11.27 4.18
CA PHE A 146 26.68 11.13 4.85
C PHE A 146 27.72 12.02 4.17
N PRO A 147 28.63 12.66 4.93
CA PRO A 147 29.82 13.25 4.36
C PRO A 147 30.61 12.21 3.55
N HIS A 148 31.19 12.62 2.43
CA HIS A 148 32.02 11.75 1.61
C HIS A 148 33.26 11.30 2.40
N TRP A 149 33.61 10.02 2.29
CA TRP A 149 34.76 9.44 3.00
C TRP A 149 35.54 8.51 2.07
N ASP A 150 36.84 8.76 1.91
CA ASP A 150 37.75 7.93 1.09
C ASP A 150 37.26 7.72 -0.36
N ASN A 151 36.77 8.80 -1.01
CA ASN A 151 36.13 8.76 -2.33
C ASN A 151 34.90 7.83 -2.43
N ARG A 152 34.31 7.44 -1.30
CA ARG A 152 33.08 6.64 -1.24
C ARG A 152 31.88 7.53 -0.92
N VAL A 153 30.75 7.15 -1.50
CA VAL A 153 29.43 7.76 -1.27
C VAL A 153 28.46 6.70 -0.77
N PHE A 154 27.54 7.09 0.10
CA PHE A 154 26.46 6.21 0.52
C PHE A 154 25.35 6.24 -0.51
N VAL A 155 25.01 5.07 -1.06
CA VAL A 155 23.97 4.92 -2.09
C VAL A 155 22.77 4.12 -1.62
N GLY A 156 22.70 3.67 -0.37
CA GLY A 156 21.53 2.98 0.19
C GLY A 156 20.95 1.90 -0.74
N ALA A 157 21.75 0.86 -1.07
CA ALA A 157 21.34 -0.15 -2.04
C ALA A 157 20.12 -0.94 -1.56
N THR A 158 20.20 -1.52 -0.36
CA THR A 158 19.07 -2.19 0.30
C THR A 158 18.09 -1.21 0.95
N ASP A 159 18.50 0.06 1.03
CA ASP A 159 17.91 1.09 1.89
C ASP A 159 17.73 2.42 1.13
N SER A 160 16.76 2.54 0.22
CA SER A 160 15.84 1.50 -0.27
C SER A 160 15.81 1.43 -1.81
N ALA A 161 16.98 1.45 -2.46
CA ALA A 161 17.05 1.36 -3.93
C ALA A 161 16.49 0.03 -4.48
N VAL A 162 16.79 -1.09 -3.82
CA VAL A 162 16.25 -2.42 -4.17
C VAL A 162 14.73 -2.45 -4.00
N PRO A 163 14.14 -2.04 -2.86
CA PRO A 163 12.69 -1.89 -2.74
C PRO A 163 12.05 -1.02 -3.85
N CYS A 164 12.67 0.11 -4.20
CA CYS A 164 12.19 0.95 -5.30
C CYS A 164 12.14 0.15 -6.62
N ALA A 165 13.22 -0.56 -6.94
CA ALA A 165 13.32 -1.37 -8.15
C ALA A 165 12.33 -2.54 -8.16
N MET A 166 12.09 -3.20 -7.01
CA MET A 166 11.10 -4.27 -6.87
C MET A 166 9.68 -3.77 -7.18
N ILE A 167 9.32 -2.58 -6.69
CA ILE A 167 7.99 -1.99 -6.95
C ILE A 167 7.85 -1.65 -8.45
N LEU A 168 8.88 -1.08 -9.07
CA LEU A 168 8.89 -0.78 -10.51
C LEU A 168 8.79 -2.05 -11.37
N GLU A 169 9.54 -3.09 -11.03
CA GLU A 169 9.51 -4.38 -11.72
C GLU A 169 8.16 -5.08 -11.53
N LEU A 170 7.55 -5.03 -10.35
CA LEU A 170 6.21 -5.54 -10.13
C LEU A 170 5.21 -4.83 -11.04
N ALA A 171 5.24 -3.50 -11.09
CA ALA A 171 4.35 -2.72 -11.94
C ALA A 171 4.52 -3.07 -13.43
N ARG A 172 5.76 -3.31 -13.89
CA ARG A 172 6.06 -3.77 -15.25
C ARG A 172 5.57 -5.20 -15.50
N ALA A 173 5.89 -6.14 -14.62
CA ALA A 173 5.60 -7.56 -14.79
C ALA A 173 4.10 -7.86 -14.83
N VAL A 174 3.29 -7.08 -14.08
CA VAL A 174 1.82 -7.22 -14.07
C VAL A 174 1.09 -6.17 -14.92
N ASP A 175 1.80 -5.39 -15.75
CA ASP A 175 1.23 -4.25 -16.50
C ASP A 175 0.02 -4.65 -17.37
N LYS A 176 0.11 -5.77 -18.09
CA LYS A 176 -0.99 -6.27 -18.93
C LYS A 176 -2.22 -6.68 -18.10
N GLN A 177 -1.99 -7.29 -16.94
CA GLN A 177 -3.04 -7.68 -16.01
C GLN A 177 -3.71 -6.44 -15.40
N LEU A 178 -2.92 -5.44 -15.01
CA LEU A 178 -3.43 -4.16 -14.50
C LEU A 178 -4.20 -3.38 -15.58
N LEU A 179 -3.76 -3.39 -16.84
CA LEU A 179 -4.48 -2.82 -17.96
C LEU A 179 -5.85 -3.52 -18.18
N SER A 180 -5.90 -4.84 -18.00
CA SER A 180 -7.14 -5.60 -18.14
C SER A 180 -8.21 -5.17 -17.15
N LEU A 181 -7.83 -4.71 -15.95
CA LEU A 181 -8.77 -4.12 -14.98
C LEU A 181 -9.48 -2.91 -15.59
N LYS A 182 -8.75 -1.99 -16.24
CA LYS A 182 -9.36 -0.84 -16.93
C LYS A 182 -10.31 -1.28 -18.04
N MET A 183 -9.90 -2.24 -18.87
CA MET A 183 -10.70 -2.70 -20.01
C MET A 183 -11.99 -3.42 -19.60
N LEU A 184 -11.95 -4.24 -18.54
CA LEU A 184 -13.14 -4.88 -17.98
C LEU A 184 -14.14 -3.85 -17.46
N ASN A 185 -13.67 -2.77 -16.84
CA ASN A 185 -14.54 -1.71 -16.33
C ASN A 185 -15.21 -0.92 -17.44
N LEU A 186 -14.47 -0.59 -18.50
CA LEU A 186 -15.02 0.09 -19.67
C LEU A 186 -16.08 -0.77 -20.38
N LYS A 187 -15.85 -2.09 -20.47
CA LYS A 187 -16.84 -3.03 -21.04
C LYS A 187 -18.10 -3.12 -20.17
N LYS A 188 -17.96 -3.24 -18.84
CA LYS A 188 -19.10 -3.25 -17.92
C LYS A 188 -19.89 -1.95 -17.99
N ALA A 189 -19.22 -0.80 -17.95
CA ALA A 189 -19.85 0.51 -18.05
C ALA A 189 -20.63 0.67 -19.38
N ARG A 190 -20.08 0.19 -20.49
CA ARG A 190 -20.75 0.22 -21.80
C ARG A 190 -22.00 -0.67 -21.84
N ILE A 191 -21.94 -1.87 -21.25
CA ILE A 191 -23.09 -2.76 -21.15
C ILE A 191 -24.20 -2.13 -20.29
N VAL A 192 -23.83 -1.57 -19.14
CA VAL A 192 -24.75 -0.84 -18.26
C VAL A 192 -25.41 0.32 -19.00
N TYR A 193 -24.64 1.10 -19.76
CA TYR A 193 -25.16 2.22 -20.54
C TYR A 193 -26.19 1.77 -21.57
N ASN A 194 -25.95 0.65 -22.25
CA ASN A 194 -26.85 0.10 -23.25
C ASN A 194 -28.12 -0.55 -22.66
N LEU A 195 -28.13 -0.90 -21.37
CA LEU A 195 -29.23 -1.62 -20.70
C LEU A 195 -30.10 -0.74 -19.80
N SER A 196 -29.71 0.52 -19.56
CA SER A 196 -30.37 1.38 -18.57
C SER A 196 -31.26 2.42 -19.25
N TYR A 197 -32.55 2.39 -18.91
CA TYR A 197 -33.59 3.23 -19.51
C TYR A 197 -33.77 4.61 -18.84
N ASN A 198 -33.07 4.90 -17.73
CA ASN A 198 -33.08 6.23 -17.11
C ASN A 198 -31.69 6.67 -16.62
N THR A 199 -31.48 7.99 -16.56
CA THR A 199 -30.19 8.62 -16.24
C THR A 199 -29.73 8.44 -14.78
N ALA A 200 -30.64 8.32 -13.81
CA ALA A 200 -30.30 8.12 -12.40
C ALA A 200 -29.78 6.69 -12.12
N ASP A 201 -30.39 5.69 -12.75
CA ASP A 201 -29.94 4.29 -12.72
C ASP A 201 -28.63 4.11 -13.48
N LEU A 202 -28.41 4.88 -14.56
CA LEU A 202 -27.13 4.96 -15.27
C LEU A 202 -25.99 5.37 -14.33
N HIS A 203 -26.13 6.45 -13.58
CA HIS A 203 -25.09 6.93 -12.67
C HIS A 203 -24.79 5.93 -11.54
N LYS A 204 -25.83 5.30 -10.97
CA LYS A 204 -25.69 4.29 -9.92
C LYS A 204 -25.06 2.99 -10.43
N ASN A 205 -25.49 2.50 -11.59
CA ASN A 205 -24.97 1.25 -12.16
C ASN A 205 -23.55 1.41 -12.73
N ILE A 206 -23.18 2.59 -13.23
CA ILE A 206 -21.80 2.88 -13.65
C ILE A 206 -20.87 2.94 -12.42
N SER A 207 -21.32 3.49 -11.28
CA SER A 207 -20.51 3.47 -10.06
C SER A 207 -20.29 2.05 -9.52
N ASP A 208 -21.30 1.17 -9.61
CA ASP A 208 -21.20 -0.25 -9.20
C ASP A 208 -20.35 -1.10 -10.17
N SER A 209 -20.06 -0.59 -11.37
CA SER A 209 -19.31 -1.33 -12.40
C SER A 209 -17.79 -1.17 -12.32
N LYS A 210 -17.29 -0.15 -11.60
CA LYS A 210 -15.86 0.07 -11.36
C LYS A 210 -15.39 -0.75 -10.14
N PRO A 211 -14.17 -1.31 -10.15
CA PRO A 211 -13.65 -2.11 -9.08
C PRO A 211 -13.43 -1.17 -7.91
N ASP A 212 -14.00 -1.54 -6.77
CA ASP A 212 -13.87 -0.73 -5.58
C ASP A 212 -12.45 -0.81 -4.98
N LEU A 213 -11.63 -1.76 -5.47
CA LEU A 213 -10.24 -1.97 -5.10
C LEU A 213 -9.29 -1.78 -6.30
N SER A 214 -8.26 -0.95 -6.15
CA SER A 214 -7.17 -0.80 -7.12
C SER A 214 -5.78 -0.80 -6.45
N LEU A 215 -4.73 -0.36 -7.15
CA LEU A 215 -3.34 -0.37 -6.68
C LEU A 215 -2.77 1.05 -6.66
N GLN A 216 -2.01 1.36 -5.62
CA GLN A 216 -1.28 2.62 -5.47
C GLN A 216 0.16 2.32 -5.03
N LEU A 217 1.10 3.06 -5.60
CA LEU A 217 2.52 2.99 -5.29
C LEU A 217 2.94 4.33 -4.68
N ILE A 218 3.68 4.30 -3.58
CA ILE A 218 4.20 5.50 -2.93
C ILE A 218 5.71 5.37 -2.72
N PHE A 219 6.46 6.35 -3.21
CA PHE A 219 7.88 6.48 -2.95
C PHE A 219 8.10 7.72 -2.08
N PHE A 220 8.34 7.50 -0.79
CA PHE A 220 8.53 8.57 0.17
C PHE A 220 9.89 9.25 0.00
N ASP A 221 9.93 10.56 0.23
CA ASP A 221 11.17 11.35 0.33
C ASP A 221 11.46 11.67 1.80
N GLY A 222 12.73 11.74 2.17
CA GLY A 222 13.16 12.05 3.52
C GLY A 222 12.60 11.08 4.56
N GLU A 223 12.71 9.77 4.33
CA GLU A 223 12.54 8.81 5.43
C GLU A 223 13.64 9.04 6.48
N GLU A 224 14.85 9.26 5.97
CA GLU A 224 16.06 9.28 6.75
C GLU A 224 16.21 10.54 7.60
N ALA A 225 16.86 10.35 8.75
CA ALA A 225 17.35 11.46 9.55
C ALA A 225 18.54 12.14 8.84
N PHE A 226 18.55 13.48 8.81
CA PHE A 226 19.67 14.28 8.32
C PHE A 226 20.87 14.25 9.26
N LEU A 227 20.64 14.14 10.56
CA LEU A 227 21.67 14.13 11.58
C LEU A 227 21.46 12.97 12.57
N HIS A 228 20.39 13.05 13.36
CA HIS A 228 20.11 12.07 14.41
C HIS A 228 18.63 11.71 14.39
N TRP A 229 18.35 10.41 14.29
CA TRP A 229 16.99 9.91 14.29
C TRP A 229 16.22 10.42 15.51
N SER A 230 15.19 11.22 15.25
CA SER A 230 14.33 11.80 16.28
C SER A 230 12.94 12.03 15.72
N PRO A 231 11.91 12.26 16.55
CA PRO A 231 10.56 12.55 16.06
C PRO A 231 10.47 13.75 15.12
N GLN A 232 11.45 14.67 15.17
CA GLN A 232 11.54 15.85 14.33
C GLN A 232 12.44 15.61 13.10
N ASP A 233 13.51 14.84 13.26
CA ASP A 233 14.48 14.50 12.20
C ASP A 233 14.35 13.05 11.75
N SER A 234 13.22 12.74 11.13
CA SER A 234 12.92 11.46 10.46
C SER A 234 11.55 11.55 9.78
N LEU A 235 11.26 10.62 8.87
CA LEU A 235 9.90 10.36 8.35
C LEU A 235 9.22 11.62 7.81
N TYR A 236 9.96 12.51 7.15
CA TYR A 236 9.46 13.79 6.66
C TYR A 236 8.33 13.59 5.66
N GLY A 237 8.58 12.82 4.59
CA GLY A 237 7.63 12.53 3.52
C GLY A 237 6.38 11.84 4.00
N SER A 238 6.54 10.80 4.82
CA SER A 238 5.43 9.98 5.28
C SER A 238 4.55 10.68 6.33
N ARG A 239 5.13 11.45 7.26
CA ARG A 239 4.34 12.28 8.19
C ARG A 239 3.50 13.32 7.46
N HIS A 240 4.09 14.00 6.47
CA HIS A 240 3.37 14.97 5.64
C HIS A 240 2.22 14.31 4.88
N LEU A 241 2.51 13.24 4.13
CA LEU A 241 1.51 12.60 3.27
C LEU A 241 0.39 11.96 4.09
N ALA A 242 0.70 11.34 5.23
CA ALA A 242 -0.33 10.78 6.12
C ALA A 242 -1.30 11.86 6.62
N SER A 243 -0.79 13.03 7.01
CA SER A 243 -1.62 14.17 7.45
C SER A 243 -2.49 14.72 6.30
N LYS A 244 -1.90 14.87 5.12
CA LYS A 244 -2.62 15.28 3.90
C LYS A 244 -3.72 14.28 3.53
N MET A 245 -3.43 12.99 3.55
CA MET A 245 -4.43 11.96 3.23
C MET A 245 -5.53 11.87 4.30
N ALA A 246 -5.21 12.10 5.59
CA ALA A 246 -6.21 12.14 6.66
C ALA A 246 -7.19 13.32 6.53
N SER A 247 -6.76 14.42 5.92
CA SER A 247 -7.55 15.62 5.69
C SER A 247 -8.21 15.68 4.30
N THR A 248 -7.89 14.74 3.41
CA THR A 248 -8.44 14.71 2.05
C THR A 248 -9.62 13.75 1.97
N ALA A 249 -10.81 14.27 1.68
CA ALA A 249 -12.03 13.48 1.51
C ALA A 249 -11.88 12.42 0.42
N HIS A 250 -12.34 11.18 0.69
CA HIS A 250 -12.28 10.08 -0.26
C HIS A 250 -13.43 9.09 -0.08
N PRO A 251 -14.15 8.69 -1.16
CA PRO A 251 -14.01 9.18 -2.54
C PRO A 251 -14.36 10.69 -2.66
N PRO A 252 -14.07 11.34 -3.81
CA PRO A 252 -14.40 12.76 -4.01
C PRO A 252 -15.87 13.08 -3.68
N GLY A 253 -16.10 14.08 -2.83
CA GLY A 253 -17.43 14.48 -2.37
C GLY A 253 -17.92 13.76 -1.10
N ALA A 254 -17.15 12.82 -0.55
CA ALA A 254 -17.45 12.20 0.74
C ALA A 254 -17.43 13.22 1.89
N ARG A 255 -18.25 13.00 2.92
CA ARG A 255 -18.39 13.89 4.08
C ARG A 255 -17.75 13.36 5.36
N ASP A 256 -17.61 12.04 5.45
CA ASP A 256 -17.28 11.29 6.66
C ASP A 256 -16.08 10.35 6.48
N THR A 257 -15.49 10.32 5.29
CA THR A 257 -14.39 9.42 4.91
C THR A 257 -13.29 10.17 4.18
N ASN A 258 -12.06 9.68 4.33
CA ASN A 258 -10.83 10.28 3.81
C ASN A 258 -9.94 9.22 3.15
N GLN A 259 -8.86 9.64 2.49
CA GLN A 259 -7.99 8.73 1.74
C GLN A 259 -7.41 7.59 2.60
N LEU A 260 -7.18 7.82 3.90
CA LEU A 260 -6.70 6.78 4.81
C LEU A 260 -7.70 5.64 5.02
N HIS A 261 -9.01 5.93 4.97
CA HIS A 261 -10.02 4.88 5.05
C HIS A 261 -9.93 3.91 3.86
N GLY A 262 -9.54 4.42 2.70
CA GLY A 262 -9.35 3.67 1.45
C GLY A 262 -8.16 2.72 1.43
N MET A 263 -7.19 2.89 2.32
CA MET A 263 -6.02 2.00 2.35
C MET A 263 -6.41 0.62 2.95
N VAL A 264 -6.28 -0.43 2.12
CA VAL A 264 -6.68 -1.81 2.48
C VAL A 264 -5.60 -2.51 3.30
N SER A 265 -4.36 -2.45 2.83
CA SER A 265 -3.18 -2.89 3.56
C SER A 265 -2.00 -2.10 3.04
N PRO A 266 -1.27 -1.37 3.88
CA PRO A 266 0.02 -0.80 3.51
C PRO A 266 1.08 -1.90 3.52
N GLY A 267 1.49 -2.38 2.35
CA GLY A 267 2.73 -3.15 2.22
C GLY A 267 3.90 -2.18 2.15
N LEU A 268 4.56 -1.93 3.29
CA LEU A 268 5.85 -1.23 3.28
C LEU A 268 6.95 -2.26 2.97
N ILE A 269 7.73 -2.03 1.92
CA ILE A 269 8.88 -2.84 1.56
C ILE A 269 10.11 -2.02 1.95
N ASP A 270 10.70 -2.40 3.08
CA ASP A 270 11.93 -1.79 3.61
C ASP A 270 12.78 -2.90 4.25
N LEU A 271 14.10 -2.84 4.05
CA LEU A 271 15.11 -3.83 4.51
C LEU A 271 14.69 -5.31 4.37
N THR A 272 14.10 -5.66 3.22
CA THR A 272 13.64 -6.99 2.75
C THR A 272 13.59 -8.13 3.80
N GLY A 273 12.46 -8.21 4.53
CA GLY A 273 11.88 -9.48 4.98
C GLY A 273 11.29 -9.48 6.40
N PHE A 274 9.99 -9.15 6.57
CA PHE A 274 9.16 -9.75 7.64
C PHE A 274 7.64 -9.57 7.40
N ASN A 275 6.88 -10.53 7.94
CA ASN A 275 5.41 -10.67 7.86
C ASN A 275 4.70 -9.62 8.75
N TRP A 276 3.62 -9.00 8.26
CA TRP A 276 2.80 -8.10 9.10
C TRP A 276 1.32 -8.51 9.10
N SER A 277 0.92 -9.13 10.21
CA SER A 277 -0.46 -9.39 10.60
C SER A 277 -0.81 -8.57 11.84
N SER A 278 -1.01 -7.25 11.71
CA SER A 278 -1.81 -6.48 12.68
C SER A 278 -2.21 -5.12 12.12
N LYS A 279 -3.42 -4.66 12.46
CA LYS A 279 -4.03 -3.41 11.98
C LYS A 279 -3.09 -2.21 12.16
N PRO A 280 -2.84 -1.37 11.14
CA PRO A 280 -1.98 -0.23 11.33
C PRO A 280 -2.73 1.09 11.51
N ASN A 281 -2.22 1.88 12.45
CA ASN A 281 -2.28 3.33 12.43
C ASN A 281 -1.06 3.81 11.63
N ILE A 282 -1.20 4.69 10.64
CA ILE A 282 -0.13 4.96 9.66
C ILE A 282 1.14 5.54 10.28
N SER A 283 1.03 6.24 11.40
CA SER A 283 2.20 6.72 12.16
C SER A 283 3.04 5.60 12.78
N GLN A 284 2.54 4.36 12.82
CA GLN A 284 3.24 3.17 13.32
C GLN A 284 3.70 2.22 12.19
N LEU A 285 3.42 2.55 10.93
CA LEU A 285 3.81 1.71 9.78
C LEU A 285 5.28 1.81 9.40
N PHE A 286 5.98 2.80 9.92
CA PHE A 286 7.41 2.99 9.69
C PHE A 286 8.11 2.44 10.94
N PRO A 287 8.66 1.21 10.90
CA PRO A 287 9.26 0.61 12.08
C PRO A 287 10.46 1.44 12.54
N LYS A 288 10.62 1.54 13.86
CA LYS A 288 11.76 2.17 14.54
C LYS A 288 13.10 1.43 14.36
N HIS A 289 13.26 0.61 13.30
CA HIS A 289 14.34 -0.39 13.20
C HIS A 289 15.48 -0.05 12.23
N CYS A 290 15.55 1.16 11.66
CA CYS A 290 16.75 1.66 10.95
C CYS A 290 18.00 1.84 11.84
N GLN A 291 17.99 1.34 13.09
CA GLN A 291 19.16 1.32 13.97
C GLN A 291 20.13 0.16 13.69
N MET A 292 19.76 -0.86 12.88
CA MET A 292 20.60 -2.07 12.74
C MET A 292 21.47 -2.13 11.47
N VAL A 293 21.41 -1.12 10.59
CA VAL A 293 22.35 -1.00 9.45
C VAL A 293 23.08 0.36 9.45
N SER A 294 22.91 1.16 10.50
CA SER A 294 23.62 2.42 10.76
C SER A 294 24.93 2.22 11.50
#